data_AF-A0A1A8B5I7-F1
#
_entry.id   AF-A0A1A8B5I7-F1
#
_cell.length_a   1.000
_cell.length_b   1.000
_cell.length_c   1.000
_cell.angle_alpha   90.00
_cell.angle_beta   90.00
_cell.angle_gamma   90.00
#
_symmetry.space_group_name_H-M   'P 1'
#
loop_
_entity.id
_entity.type
_entity.pdbx_description
1 polymer ?
#
loop_
_entity_poly.entity_id
_entity_poly.type
_entity_poly.pdbx_seq_one_letter_code
_entity_poly.pdbx_strand_id
1 'polypeptide(L)'
;HHVTGECKCSPGYTGAFCERLCPPGKHGQQCEERCPCQNGGVCHHVTGDCSCPAGWTGSVCGQPCPEGRFGLNCSQECQCHNNGLCLSTTGQCLCSPGYMGDRCQEECPVGSYGSGCSQTCRCENNSKCSHTSGRCLCEQGFIGERCDIRLCPEGRYGLQCDRKCPCHSPNTRSCHPMSGECTCQPGWAGLYCNETCTPGFYGKSCSEVCQCQNGADCHSVSGECICAPGFMGPRCSVSCPAGKFGANCSSSCKCQNKAECSPADGSCFCKPGWHGVDCGIRCPSGTWGLGCNLTCNCANGGACSALDGRCSCAPGWRGDRCQLRCQEGTYGLNCKERCDCSHAAGCHHSTGHCRCLAGWTGIHCDSVCTEGRWGPNCSLPCSCMNGASCSPDEGTCECAPGFRGTNCQRICSPGYFGHRCSQTCPQCVHSNGPCHHIMGQCDCLPGFRGTLCNEVCPGGRFGKHCAWSCSCTNNGTCNPIDGSCQCYPGWIGSDCSQPCPPGHWGPNCIHTCNCHNGAHCSAYDGECKCSAGWTGLFCTQR
;
A
#
# COMPACT_ATOMS: atom_id res chain seq x y z
N HIS A 1 130.97 -34.33 -8.08
CA HIS A 1 132.40 -34.65 -8.16
C HIS A 1 132.93 -34.73 -6.74
N HIS A 2 133.46 -35.87 -6.30
CA HIS A 2 133.72 -36.19 -4.88
C HIS A 2 134.88 -35.40 -4.24
N VAL A 3 135.57 -34.54 -5.02
CA VAL A 3 136.67 -33.68 -4.55
C VAL A 3 136.27 -32.18 -4.47
N THR A 4 135.21 -31.75 -5.16
CA THR A 4 134.76 -30.33 -5.18
C THR A 4 133.32 -30.12 -4.71
N GLY A 5 132.57 -31.19 -4.42
CA GLY A 5 131.17 -31.11 -3.96
C GLY A 5 130.15 -30.76 -5.05
N GLU A 6 130.56 -30.57 -6.31
CA GLU A 6 129.70 -30.09 -7.39
C GLU A 6 128.89 -31.22 -8.05
N CYS A 7 127.56 -31.09 -8.13
CA CYS A 7 126.66 -32.07 -8.76
C CYS A 7 126.61 -31.91 -10.30
N LYS A 8 126.70 -33.02 -11.05
CA LYS A 8 126.42 -33.03 -12.49
C LYS A 8 124.92 -33.29 -12.69
N CYS A 9 124.22 -32.30 -13.25
CA CYS A 9 122.78 -32.37 -13.46
C CYS A 9 122.42 -33.09 -14.76
N SER A 10 121.25 -33.72 -14.77
CA SER A 10 120.61 -34.24 -15.99
C SER A 10 120.27 -33.09 -16.96
N PRO A 11 120.13 -33.35 -18.28
CA PRO A 11 119.87 -32.30 -19.24
C PRO A 11 118.58 -31.54 -18.92
N GLY A 12 118.63 -30.22 -19.01
CA GLY A 12 117.53 -29.32 -18.66
C GLY A 12 117.44 -28.86 -17.22
N TYR A 13 118.41 -29.25 -16.37
CA TYR A 13 118.48 -28.86 -14.95
C TYR A 13 119.83 -28.23 -14.58
N THR A 14 119.80 -27.31 -13.62
CA THR A 14 120.94 -26.55 -13.09
C THR A 14 120.73 -26.27 -11.59
N GLY A 15 121.70 -25.61 -10.94
CA GLY A 15 121.70 -25.38 -9.50
C GLY A 15 122.63 -26.33 -8.74
N ALA A 16 122.95 -25.99 -7.49
CA ALA A 16 123.92 -26.73 -6.69
C ALA A 16 123.50 -28.18 -6.40
N PHE A 17 122.18 -28.46 -6.41
CA PHE A 17 121.60 -29.78 -6.22
C PHE A 17 120.75 -30.24 -7.42
N CYS A 18 120.89 -29.59 -8.57
CA CYS A 18 120.14 -29.91 -9.80
C CYS A 18 118.62 -29.77 -9.69
N GLU A 19 118.16 -28.86 -8.84
CA GLU A 19 116.77 -28.63 -8.49
C GLU A 19 116.08 -27.55 -9.35
N ARG A 20 116.85 -26.76 -10.12
CA ARG A 20 116.34 -25.65 -10.94
C ARG A 20 116.32 -26.03 -12.41
N LEU A 21 115.28 -25.61 -13.13
CA LEU A 21 115.24 -25.71 -14.59
C LEU A 21 116.29 -24.80 -15.23
N CYS A 22 116.73 -25.14 -16.44
CA CYS A 22 117.56 -24.25 -17.23
C CYS A 22 116.91 -22.85 -17.36
N PRO A 23 117.71 -21.77 -17.28
CA PRO A 23 117.19 -20.42 -17.44
C PRO A 23 116.54 -20.22 -18.82
N PRO A 24 115.53 -19.34 -18.95
CA PRO A 24 114.82 -19.11 -20.21
C PRO A 24 115.78 -18.84 -21.37
N GLY A 25 115.55 -19.51 -22.50
CA GLY A 25 116.40 -19.40 -23.69
C GLY A 25 117.61 -20.35 -23.73
N LYS A 26 117.77 -21.25 -22.75
CA LYS A 26 118.79 -22.31 -22.75
C LYS A 26 118.21 -23.71 -22.50
N HIS A 27 118.84 -24.75 -23.04
CA HIS A 27 118.46 -26.14 -22.86
C HIS A 27 119.69 -27.08 -22.89
N GLY A 28 119.45 -28.39 -22.80
CA GLY A 28 120.50 -29.41 -22.95
C GLY A 28 121.30 -29.67 -21.67
N GLN A 29 122.42 -30.38 -21.79
CA GLN A 29 123.28 -30.71 -20.65
C GLN A 29 123.93 -29.45 -20.08
N GLN A 30 123.86 -29.27 -18.76
CA GLN A 30 124.38 -28.08 -18.06
C GLN A 30 123.85 -26.72 -18.59
N CYS A 31 122.77 -26.71 -19.38
CA CYS A 31 122.18 -25.50 -19.97
C CYS A 31 123.13 -24.71 -20.88
N GLU A 32 123.99 -25.37 -21.66
CA GLU A 32 124.93 -24.71 -22.57
C GLU A 32 124.32 -24.37 -23.95
N GLU A 33 123.30 -25.11 -24.38
CA GLU A 33 122.67 -24.93 -25.69
C GLU A 33 121.66 -23.77 -25.68
N ARG A 34 121.64 -22.97 -26.76
CA ARG A 34 120.70 -21.85 -26.92
C ARG A 34 119.45 -22.31 -27.64
N CYS A 35 118.29 -21.94 -27.10
CA CYS A 35 117.01 -22.24 -27.71
C CYS A 35 116.82 -21.48 -29.04
N PRO A 36 116.45 -22.16 -30.15
CA PRO A 36 116.32 -21.53 -31.46
C PRO A 36 114.96 -20.85 -31.70
N CYS A 37 114.06 -20.87 -30.70
CA CYS A 37 112.66 -20.42 -30.85
C CYS A 37 112.54 -18.91 -31.09
N GLN A 38 111.74 -18.55 -32.11
CA GLN A 38 111.44 -17.17 -32.48
C GLN A 38 110.01 -16.78 -32.07
N ASN A 39 109.64 -15.50 -32.24
CA ASN A 39 108.28 -14.97 -32.03
C ASN A 39 107.65 -15.30 -30.67
N GLY A 40 108.45 -15.40 -29.60
CA GLY A 40 107.98 -15.70 -28.25
C GLY A 40 107.69 -17.18 -27.98
N GLY A 41 108.19 -18.09 -28.83
CA GLY A 41 108.13 -19.53 -28.60
C GLY A 41 108.86 -19.98 -27.33
N VAL A 42 108.23 -20.90 -26.60
CA VAL A 42 108.79 -21.47 -25.37
C VAL A 42 109.53 -22.74 -25.70
N CYS A 43 110.81 -22.75 -25.37
CA CYS A 43 111.71 -23.87 -25.60
C CYS A 43 111.60 -24.92 -24.50
N HIS A 44 111.53 -26.19 -24.88
CA HIS A 44 111.56 -27.28 -23.93
C HIS A 44 112.96 -27.39 -23.28
N HIS A 45 113.02 -27.30 -21.95
CA HIS A 45 114.29 -27.18 -21.22
C HIS A 45 115.24 -28.38 -21.41
N VAL A 46 114.73 -29.57 -21.76
CA VAL A 46 115.55 -30.77 -22.01
C VAL A 46 115.97 -30.89 -23.48
N THR A 47 115.01 -30.82 -24.41
CA THR A 47 115.21 -31.19 -25.82
C THR A 47 115.51 -30.01 -26.75
N GLY A 48 115.15 -28.79 -26.35
CA GLY A 48 115.29 -27.61 -27.21
C GLY A 48 114.12 -27.36 -28.17
N ASP A 49 113.12 -28.26 -28.19
CA ASP A 49 111.96 -28.12 -29.08
C ASP A 49 111.12 -26.89 -28.75
N CYS A 50 110.65 -26.21 -29.78
CA CYS A 50 109.89 -24.99 -29.64
C CYS A 50 108.39 -25.26 -29.60
N SER A 51 107.73 -24.82 -28.54
CA SER A 51 106.28 -24.68 -28.48
C SER A 51 105.89 -23.29 -28.97
N CYS A 52 105.28 -23.22 -30.15
CA CYS A 52 104.96 -21.97 -30.82
C CYS A 52 103.68 -21.34 -30.29
N PRO A 53 103.70 -20.02 -30.01
CA PRO A 53 102.52 -19.32 -29.54
C PRO A 53 101.50 -19.19 -30.67
N ALA A 54 100.26 -18.85 -30.31
CA ALA A 54 99.18 -18.73 -31.27
C ALA A 54 99.52 -17.77 -32.42
N GLY A 55 99.22 -18.18 -33.65
CA GLY A 55 99.58 -17.46 -34.86
C GLY A 55 100.87 -17.93 -35.53
N TRP A 56 101.68 -18.77 -34.87
CA TRP A 56 102.98 -19.23 -35.37
C TRP A 56 103.14 -20.75 -35.31
N THR A 57 103.91 -21.30 -36.26
CA THR A 57 104.24 -22.72 -36.39
C THR A 57 105.64 -22.91 -36.99
N GLY A 58 106.01 -24.17 -37.20
CA GLY A 58 107.34 -24.61 -37.63
C GLY A 58 108.28 -24.88 -36.46
N SER A 59 109.38 -25.59 -36.73
CA SER A 59 110.33 -26.09 -35.72
C SER A 59 111.00 -25.00 -34.87
N VAL A 60 111.05 -23.76 -35.37
CA VAL A 60 111.61 -22.59 -34.69
C VAL A 60 110.58 -21.46 -34.52
N CYS A 61 109.29 -21.71 -34.77
CA CYS A 61 108.21 -20.72 -34.68
C CYS A 61 108.39 -19.49 -35.61
N GLY A 62 109.03 -19.69 -36.76
CA GLY A 62 109.29 -18.64 -37.75
C GLY A 62 108.22 -18.47 -38.83
N GLN A 63 107.22 -19.36 -38.91
CA GLN A 63 106.20 -19.35 -39.95
C GLN A 63 104.83 -18.97 -39.37
N PRO A 64 104.03 -18.11 -40.03
CA PRO A 64 102.66 -17.86 -39.62
C PRO A 64 101.79 -19.09 -39.82
N CYS A 65 100.70 -19.23 -39.06
CA CYS A 65 99.74 -20.32 -39.27
C CYS A 65 99.18 -20.31 -40.70
N PRO A 66 98.94 -21.49 -41.30
CA PRO A 66 98.22 -21.59 -42.57
C PRO A 66 96.78 -21.07 -42.41
N GLU A 67 96.18 -20.61 -43.52
CA GLU A 67 94.80 -20.09 -43.52
C GLU A 67 93.83 -21.08 -42.88
N GLY A 68 92.94 -20.57 -42.03
CA GLY A 68 91.95 -21.38 -41.33
C GLY A 68 92.48 -22.13 -40.11
N ARG A 69 93.73 -21.93 -39.67
CA ARG A 69 94.26 -22.54 -38.43
C ARG A 69 94.78 -21.52 -37.42
N PHE A 70 94.64 -21.85 -36.14
CA PHE A 70 95.03 -20.98 -35.01
C PHE A 70 95.41 -21.80 -33.77
N GLY A 71 95.80 -21.10 -32.69
CA GLY A 71 96.17 -21.71 -31.41
C GLY A 71 97.63 -22.17 -31.37
N LEU A 72 98.02 -22.83 -30.28
CA LEU A 72 99.39 -23.30 -30.07
C LEU A 72 99.81 -24.23 -31.22
N ASN A 73 100.96 -23.96 -31.85
CA ASN A 73 101.45 -24.68 -33.03
C ASN A 73 100.45 -24.76 -34.21
N CYS A 74 99.43 -23.89 -34.25
CA CYS A 74 98.34 -23.90 -35.24
C CYS A 74 97.54 -25.22 -35.27
N SER A 75 97.37 -25.87 -34.11
CA SER A 75 96.70 -27.16 -34.02
C SER A 75 95.17 -27.08 -34.13
N GLN A 76 94.58 -25.91 -34.00
CA GLN A 76 93.12 -25.71 -34.03
C GLN A 76 92.67 -25.18 -35.40
N GLU A 77 91.45 -25.54 -35.81
CA GLU A 77 90.85 -25.13 -37.08
C GLU A 77 89.71 -24.14 -36.84
N CYS A 78 89.72 -23.04 -37.60
CA CYS A 78 88.66 -22.05 -37.61
C CYS A 78 87.47 -22.54 -38.44
N GLN A 79 86.27 -22.45 -37.87
CA GLN A 79 85.02 -22.80 -38.54
C GLN A 79 84.24 -21.54 -38.92
N CYS A 80 84.83 -20.68 -39.74
CA CYS A 80 84.19 -19.44 -40.20
C CYS A 80 83.29 -19.71 -41.41
N HIS A 81 82.06 -19.18 -41.38
CA HIS A 81 81.09 -19.27 -42.47
C HIS A 81 80.98 -17.97 -43.28
N ASN A 82 80.28 -18.01 -44.42
CA ASN A 82 79.98 -16.84 -45.27
C ASN A 82 81.22 -16.00 -45.64
N ASN A 83 82.30 -16.67 -46.04
CA ASN A 83 83.60 -16.06 -46.38
C ASN A 83 84.16 -15.18 -45.24
N GLY A 84 83.92 -15.54 -43.98
CA GLY A 84 84.55 -14.90 -42.83
C GLY A 84 86.05 -15.21 -42.76
N LEU A 85 86.86 -14.21 -42.43
CA LEU A 85 88.32 -14.33 -42.32
C LEU A 85 88.72 -14.80 -40.92
N CYS A 86 89.44 -15.92 -40.82
CA CYS A 86 89.98 -16.42 -39.55
C CYS A 86 91.25 -15.66 -39.15
N LEU A 87 91.25 -15.07 -37.95
CA LEU A 87 92.46 -14.53 -37.31
C LEU A 87 93.31 -15.67 -36.76
N SER A 88 94.49 -15.90 -37.34
CA SER A 88 95.40 -16.98 -36.94
C SER A 88 95.93 -16.88 -35.49
N THR A 89 95.89 -15.68 -34.90
CA THR A 89 96.36 -15.41 -33.53
C THR A 89 95.34 -15.75 -32.46
N THR A 90 94.04 -15.58 -32.72
CA THR A 90 92.96 -15.75 -31.72
C THR A 90 91.94 -16.82 -32.09
N GLY A 91 91.85 -17.19 -33.37
CA GLY A 91 90.81 -18.06 -33.90
C GLY A 91 89.47 -17.37 -34.14
N GLN A 92 89.39 -16.05 -33.96
CA GLN A 92 88.16 -15.30 -34.17
C GLN A 92 87.85 -15.14 -35.66
N CYS A 93 86.59 -15.29 -36.02
CA CYS A 93 86.10 -15.05 -37.38
C CYS A 93 85.72 -13.58 -37.55
N LEU A 94 86.38 -12.89 -38.48
CA LEU A 94 85.99 -11.56 -38.93
C LEU A 94 84.95 -11.69 -40.04
N CYS A 95 83.73 -11.27 -39.78
CA CYS A 95 82.60 -11.49 -40.69
C CYS A 95 82.58 -10.52 -41.88
N SER A 96 82.22 -11.07 -43.04
CA SER A 96 81.94 -10.29 -44.25
C SER A 96 80.68 -9.42 -44.04
N PRO A 97 80.55 -8.28 -44.75
CA PRO A 97 79.39 -7.40 -44.62
C PRO A 97 78.06 -8.13 -44.79
N GLY A 98 77.12 -7.88 -43.88
CA GLY A 98 75.79 -8.52 -43.87
C GLY A 98 75.68 -9.81 -43.05
N TYR A 99 76.77 -10.20 -42.37
CA TYR A 99 76.80 -11.36 -41.48
C TYR A 99 77.41 -11.01 -40.11
N MET A 100 76.94 -11.72 -39.08
CA MET A 100 77.41 -11.60 -37.70
C MET A 100 77.41 -12.94 -36.95
N GLY A 101 77.71 -12.90 -35.66
CA GLY A 101 77.91 -14.07 -34.81
C GLY A 101 79.38 -14.52 -34.78
N ASP A 102 79.74 -15.33 -33.78
CA ASP A 102 81.13 -15.71 -33.50
C ASP A 102 81.81 -16.49 -34.64
N ARG A 103 81.02 -17.07 -35.55
CA ARG A 103 81.47 -17.82 -36.73
C ARG A 103 80.86 -17.29 -38.03
N CYS A 104 80.25 -16.10 -38.01
CA CYS A 104 79.69 -15.44 -39.19
C CYS A 104 78.55 -16.21 -39.88
N GLN A 105 77.82 -17.03 -39.12
CA GLN A 105 76.72 -17.85 -39.62
C GLN A 105 75.37 -17.12 -39.65
N GLU A 106 75.25 -16.01 -38.94
CA GLU A 106 73.98 -15.27 -38.80
C GLU A 106 73.92 -14.13 -39.80
N GLU A 107 72.79 -13.96 -40.47
CA GLU A 107 72.53 -12.74 -41.25
C GLU A 107 72.34 -11.55 -40.30
N CYS A 108 72.63 -10.33 -40.78
CA CYS A 108 72.33 -9.14 -39.99
C CYS A 108 70.83 -9.06 -39.62
N PRO A 109 70.49 -8.66 -38.38
CA PRO A 109 69.12 -8.48 -37.93
C PRO A 109 68.33 -7.56 -38.85
N VAL A 110 67.03 -7.85 -39.00
CA VAL A 110 66.12 -7.07 -39.85
C VAL A 110 66.24 -5.58 -39.50
N GLY A 111 66.57 -4.76 -40.50
CA GLY A 111 66.79 -3.32 -40.31
C GLY A 111 68.25 -2.92 -40.13
N SER A 112 69.21 -3.85 -40.23
CA SER A 112 70.65 -3.58 -40.19
C SER A 112 71.42 -4.25 -41.33
N TYR A 113 72.56 -3.67 -41.70
CA TYR A 113 73.43 -4.16 -42.78
C TYR A 113 74.88 -3.68 -42.61
N GLY A 114 75.76 -4.09 -43.52
CA GLY A 114 77.17 -3.67 -43.53
C GLY A 114 78.06 -4.53 -42.62
N SER A 115 79.32 -4.14 -42.45
CA SER A 115 80.27 -4.86 -41.59
C SER A 115 79.86 -4.77 -40.12
N GLY A 116 79.79 -5.93 -39.46
CA GLY A 116 79.32 -6.06 -38.08
C GLY A 116 77.89 -5.55 -37.86
N CYS A 117 77.07 -5.47 -38.91
CA CYS A 117 75.68 -4.98 -38.86
C CYS A 117 75.53 -3.57 -38.26
N SER A 118 76.56 -2.74 -38.43
CA SER A 118 76.66 -1.40 -37.82
C SER A 118 75.83 -0.34 -38.54
N GLN A 119 75.36 -0.60 -39.76
CA GLN A 119 74.57 0.35 -40.54
C GLN A 119 73.08 0.03 -40.40
N THR A 120 72.26 1.05 -40.18
CA THR A 120 70.80 0.91 -40.07
C THR A 120 70.13 1.17 -41.41
N CYS A 121 69.22 0.29 -41.79
CA CYS A 121 68.39 0.46 -42.98
C CYS A 121 67.39 1.60 -42.79
N ARG A 122 67.23 2.44 -43.81
CA ARG A 122 66.36 3.63 -43.78
C ARG A 122 65.21 3.51 -44.78
N CYS A 123 64.48 2.40 -44.67
CA CYS A 123 63.35 2.06 -45.53
C CYS A 123 62.02 2.45 -44.88
N GLU A 124 61.10 3.00 -45.66
CA GLU A 124 59.76 3.42 -45.23
C GLU A 124 58.72 2.34 -45.58
N ASN A 125 57.47 2.55 -45.13
CA ASN A 125 56.34 1.67 -45.40
C ASN A 125 56.60 0.20 -45.02
N ASN A 126 57.29 -0.05 -43.90
CA ASN A 126 57.63 -1.37 -43.37
C ASN A 126 58.39 -2.30 -44.35
N SER A 127 59.06 -1.73 -45.36
CA SER A 127 59.83 -2.51 -46.32
C SER A 127 61.13 -3.07 -45.71
N LYS A 128 61.52 -4.27 -46.14
CA LYS A 128 62.75 -4.93 -45.70
C LYS A 128 63.94 -4.39 -46.49
N CYS A 129 65.11 -4.38 -45.90
CA CYS A 129 66.35 -4.10 -46.62
C CYS A 129 67.17 -5.38 -46.84
N SER A 130 68.01 -5.37 -47.86
CA SER A 130 69.04 -6.39 -48.03
C SER A 130 70.07 -6.30 -46.90
N HIS A 131 70.29 -7.41 -46.19
CA HIS A 131 71.27 -7.49 -45.11
C HIS A 131 72.71 -7.23 -45.58
N THR A 132 73.03 -7.43 -46.87
CA THR A 132 74.38 -7.22 -47.43
C THR A 132 74.63 -5.80 -47.92
N SER A 133 73.64 -5.17 -48.56
CA SER A 133 73.80 -3.88 -49.25
C SER A 133 73.00 -2.73 -48.65
N GLY A 134 72.04 -3.01 -47.77
CA GLY A 134 71.16 -2.01 -47.17
C GLY A 134 70.08 -1.46 -48.10
N ARG A 135 70.04 -1.92 -49.36
CA ARG A 135 69.02 -1.52 -50.34
C ARG A 135 67.63 -1.96 -49.89
N CYS A 136 66.67 -1.03 -49.96
CA CYS A 136 65.28 -1.31 -49.62
C CYS A 136 64.59 -2.15 -50.71
N LEU A 137 63.89 -3.19 -50.27
CA LEU A 137 63.07 -4.08 -51.07
C LEU A 137 61.62 -3.63 -50.89
N CYS A 138 61.16 -2.76 -51.79
CA CYS A 138 59.86 -2.12 -51.65
C CYS A 138 58.70 -3.11 -51.72
N GLU A 139 57.73 -2.91 -50.83
CA GLU A 139 56.47 -3.61 -50.88
C GLU A 139 55.69 -3.19 -52.14
N GLN A 140 54.81 -4.08 -52.63
CA GLN A 140 54.11 -3.89 -53.90
C GLN A 140 53.31 -2.58 -53.88
N GLY A 141 53.65 -1.66 -54.78
CA GLY A 141 52.96 -0.36 -54.90
C GLY A 141 53.71 0.83 -54.31
N PHE A 142 54.91 0.60 -53.79
CA PHE A 142 55.83 1.65 -53.39
C PHE A 142 57.14 1.53 -54.18
N ILE A 143 57.74 2.68 -54.49
CA ILE A 143 58.96 2.82 -55.28
C ILE A 143 59.89 3.84 -54.63
N GLY A 144 61.07 4.04 -55.22
CA GLY A 144 62.10 4.92 -54.70
C GLY A 144 63.12 4.19 -53.83
N GLU A 145 64.27 4.82 -53.58
CA GLU A 145 65.39 4.21 -52.85
C GLU A 145 65.04 3.85 -51.40
N ARG A 146 64.03 4.52 -50.82
CA ARG A 146 63.53 4.27 -49.47
C ARG A 146 62.12 3.70 -49.44
N CYS A 147 61.53 3.41 -50.59
CA CYS A 147 60.15 2.92 -50.69
C CYS A 147 59.10 3.88 -50.12
N ASP A 148 59.39 5.18 -50.15
CA ASP A 148 58.56 6.28 -49.66
C ASP A 148 57.61 6.84 -50.73
N ILE A 149 57.89 6.57 -52.01
CA ILE A 149 57.11 7.08 -53.13
C ILE A 149 55.99 6.09 -53.46
N ARG A 150 54.75 6.57 -53.44
CA ARG A 150 53.59 5.78 -53.86
C ARG A 150 53.57 5.62 -55.38
N LEU A 151 53.28 4.41 -55.87
CA LEU A 151 53.13 4.16 -57.31
C LEU A 151 51.92 4.90 -57.89
N CYS A 152 50.82 4.98 -57.14
CA CYS A 152 49.59 5.66 -57.54
C CYS A 152 49.30 6.90 -56.69
N PRO A 153 48.69 7.95 -57.29
CA PRO A 153 48.22 9.12 -56.56
C PRO A 153 47.12 8.77 -55.56
N GLU A 154 46.87 9.65 -54.58
CA GLU A 154 45.87 9.42 -53.55
C GLU A 154 44.47 9.16 -54.13
N GLY A 155 43.76 8.21 -53.52
CA GLY A 155 42.42 7.79 -53.96
C GLY A 155 42.39 6.86 -55.17
N ARG A 156 43.54 6.43 -55.71
CA ARG A 156 43.64 5.48 -56.83
C ARG A 156 44.56 4.30 -56.50
N TYR A 157 44.31 3.16 -57.14
CA TYR A 157 45.10 1.95 -56.96
C TYR A 157 45.20 1.08 -58.23
N GLY A 158 46.12 0.11 -58.20
CA GLY A 158 46.31 -0.91 -59.23
C GLY A 158 47.54 -0.66 -60.10
N LEU A 159 47.91 -1.62 -60.95
CA LEU A 159 49.11 -1.55 -61.78
C LEU A 159 49.15 -0.33 -62.72
N GLN A 160 47.98 0.17 -63.14
CA GLN A 160 47.83 1.33 -64.02
C GLN A 160 47.20 2.55 -63.31
N CYS A 161 46.94 2.47 -62.00
CA CYS A 161 46.28 3.53 -61.23
C CYS A 161 44.91 3.99 -61.78
N ASP A 162 44.22 3.11 -62.52
CA ASP A 162 42.95 3.36 -63.19
C ASP A 162 41.75 3.19 -62.24
N ARG A 163 41.91 2.39 -61.17
CA ARG A 163 40.85 2.08 -60.22
C ARG A 163 40.79 3.11 -59.09
N LYS A 164 39.58 3.52 -58.70
CA LYS A 164 39.34 4.38 -57.53
C LYS A 164 39.27 3.54 -56.27
N CYS A 165 39.85 4.03 -55.18
CA CYS A 165 39.78 3.36 -53.89
C CYS A 165 38.31 3.20 -53.44
N PRO A 166 37.89 1.99 -53.03
CA PRO A 166 36.50 1.71 -52.65
C PRO A 166 36.14 2.20 -51.23
N CYS A 167 37.07 2.84 -50.54
CA CYS A 167 36.96 3.23 -49.14
C CYS A 167 35.99 4.40 -48.92
N HIS A 168 35.34 4.45 -47.77
CA HIS A 168 34.51 5.57 -47.35
C HIS A 168 35.40 6.76 -46.94
N SER A 169 35.46 7.79 -47.79
CA SER A 169 36.45 8.87 -47.68
C SER A 169 36.49 9.62 -46.33
N PRO A 170 35.37 9.90 -45.62
CA PRO A 170 35.42 10.63 -44.34
C PRO A 170 36.14 9.87 -43.23
N ASN A 171 36.04 8.54 -43.25
CA ASN A 171 36.49 7.65 -42.18
C ASN A 171 37.75 6.85 -42.57
N THR A 172 38.27 7.10 -43.77
CA THR A 172 39.46 6.43 -44.28
C THR A 172 40.67 7.32 -44.05
N ARG A 173 41.75 6.74 -43.52
CA ARG A 173 43.04 7.41 -43.36
C ARG A 173 43.84 7.34 -44.66
N SER A 174 43.92 6.15 -45.26
CA SER A 174 44.62 5.94 -46.52
C SER A 174 44.14 4.66 -47.21
N CYS A 175 44.46 4.51 -48.48
CA CYS A 175 44.18 3.32 -49.28
C CYS A 175 45.51 2.80 -49.87
N HIS A 176 45.70 1.49 -49.91
CA HIS A 176 46.93 0.88 -50.40
C HIS A 176 47.04 1.04 -51.93
N PRO A 177 48.16 1.54 -52.48
CA PRO A 177 48.27 1.96 -53.88
C PRO A 177 48.21 0.82 -54.90
N MET A 178 48.37 -0.44 -54.48
CA MET A 178 48.30 -1.59 -55.39
C MET A 178 47.08 -2.48 -55.19
N SER A 179 46.75 -2.81 -53.94
CA SER A 179 45.62 -3.68 -53.59
C SER A 179 44.30 -2.93 -53.44
N GLY A 180 44.33 -1.63 -53.17
CA GLY A 180 43.13 -0.84 -52.87
C GLY A 180 42.59 -1.03 -51.46
N GLU A 181 43.32 -1.72 -50.58
CA GLU A 181 42.92 -1.97 -49.20
C GLU A 181 42.85 -0.69 -48.37
N CYS A 182 41.80 -0.54 -47.55
CA CYS A 182 41.52 0.66 -46.80
C CYS A 182 42.11 0.60 -45.39
N THR A 183 42.89 1.61 -45.02
CA THR A 183 43.28 1.85 -43.62
C THR A 183 42.31 2.85 -43.00
N CYS A 184 41.53 2.42 -42.03
CA CYS A 184 40.51 3.26 -41.39
C CYS A 184 41.08 4.22 -40.36
N GLN A 185 40.35 5.31 -40.11
CA GLN A 185 40.59 6.21 -38.98
C GLN A 185 40.23 5.50 -37.65
N PRO A 186 40.79 5.94 -36.51
CA PRO A 186 40.43 5.38 -35.20
C PRO A 186 38.92 5.39 -34.95
N GLY A 187 38.39 4.29 -34.41
CA GLY A 187 36.96 4.10 -34.16
C GLY A 187 36.14 3.58 -35.34
N TRP A 188 36.76 3.40 -36.50
CA TRP A 188 36.15 2.84 -37.71
C TRP A 188 36.81 1.54 -38.14
N ALA A 189 36.00 0.63 -38.67
CA ALA A 189 36.33 -0.73 -39.05
C ALA A 189 35.62 -1.13 -40.37
N GLY A 190 35.86 -2.37 -40.78
CA GLY A 190 35.31 -2.95 -42.00
C GLY A 190 36.19 -2.70 -43.22
N LEU A 191 35.96 -3.50 -44.27
CA LEU A 191 36.76 -3.49 -45.50
C LEU A 191 36.79 -2.12 -46.20
N TYR A 192 35.75 -1.32 -46.00
CA TYR A 192 35.56 -0.01 -46.63
C TYR A 192 35.50 1.15 -45.62
N CYS A 193 35.81 0.91 -44.34
CA CYS A 193 35.75 1.93 -43.27
C CYS A 193 34.37 2.57 -43.08
N ASN A 194 33.30 1.81 -43.29
CA ASN A 194 31.90 2.24 -43.16
C ASN A 194 31.24 1.78 -41.86
N GLU A 195 31.91 0.94 -41.07
CA GLU A 195 31.40 0.41 -39.80
C GLU A 195 32.17 1.02 -38.64
N THR A 196 31.53 1.20 -37.49
CA THR A 196 32.25 1.52 -36.26
C THR A 196 32.91 0.27 -35.69
N CYS A 197 33.83 0.43 -34.75
CA CYS A 197 34.34 -0.71 -33.99
C CYS A 197 33.20 -1.55 -33.40
N THR A 198 33.42 -2.85 -33.33
CA THR A 198 32.50 -3.78 -32.67
C THR A 198 32.34 -3.41 -31.18
N PRO A 199 31.14 -3.61 -30.59
CA PRO A 199 30.92 -3.29 -29.19
C PRO A 199 31.99 -3.94 -28.29
N GLY A 200 32.56 -3.15 -27.40
CA GLY A 200 33.67 -3.57 -26.54
C GLY A 200 35.08 -3.31 -27.10
N PHE A 201 35.20 -2.73 -28.29
CA PHE A 201 36.50 -2.36 -28.88
C PHE A 201 36.52 -0.89 -29.34
N TYR A 202 37.70 -0.26 -29.28
CA TYR A 202 37.88 1.13 -29.68
C TYR A 202 39.30 1.41 -30.23
N GLY A 203 39.51 2.64 -30.72
CA GLY A 203 40.84 3.11 -31.13
C GLY A 203 41.24 2.68 -32.55
N LYS A 204 42.54 2.69 -32.84
CA LYS A 204 43.07 2.39 -34.17
C LYS A 204 42.91 0.90 -34.47
N SER A 205 42.31 0.56 -35.61
CA SER A 205 42.04 -0.83 -36.01
C SER A 205 41.21 -1.62 -34.98
N CYS A 206 40.52 -0.93 -34.06
CA CYS A 206 39.73 -1.54 -32.98
C CYS A 206 40.52 -2.54 -32.13
N SER A 207 41.80 -2.28 -31.87
CA SER A 207 42.67 -3.16 -31.07
C SER A 207 42.45 -3.02 -29.57
N GLU A 208 41.94 -1.86 -29.12
CA GLU A 208 41.82 -1.57 -27.69
C GLU A 208 40.51 -2.11 -27.15
N VAL A 209 40.56 -2.81 -26.00
CA VAL A 209 39.39 -3.39 -25.35
C VAL A 209 38.79 -2.40 -24.36
N CYS A 210 37.49 -2.17 -24.47
CA CYS A 210 36.77 -1.29 -23.57
C CYS A 210 36.69 -1.86 -22.15
N GLN A 211 36.96 -1.00 -21.19
CA GLN A 211 37.08 -1.38 -19.78
C GLN A 211 35.80 -1.13 -18.98
N CYS A 212 34.66 -0.99 -19.65
CA CYS A 212 33.38 -0.64 -19.05
C CYS A 212 32.74 -1.82 -18.30
N GLN A 213 31.98 -1.55 -17.25
CA GLN A 213 31.28 -2.55 -16.44
C GLN A 213 29.76 -2.38 -16.55
N ASN A 214 29.00 -3.34 -16.00
CA ASN A 214 27.53 -3.29 -15.89
C ASN A 214 26.80 -3.12 -17.24
N GLY A 215 27.31 -3.75 -18.30
CA GLY A 215 26.70 -3.71 -19.63
C GLY A 215 26.79 -2.33 -20.32
N ALA A 216 27.67 -1.44 -19.83
CA ALA A 216 27.95 -0.18 -20.49
C ALA A 216 28.76 -0.38 -21.78
N ASP A 217 28.42 0.40 -22.79
CA ASP A 217 29.17 0.46 -24.04
C ASP A 217 30.24 1.55 -23.97
N CYS A 218 31.11 1.65 -24.95
CA CYS A 218 32.17 2.64 -25.02
C CYS A 218 32.13 3.43 -26.32
N HIS A 219 32.60 4.66 -26.28
CA HIS A 219 32.77 5.47 -27.48
C HIS A 219 33.88 4.88 -28.36
N SER A 220 33.57 4.56 -29.62
CA SER A 220 34.48 3.82 -30.52
C SER A 220 35.82 4.50 -30.80
N VAL A 221 35.89 5.83 -30.65
CA VAL A 221 37.13 6.60 -30.87
C VAL A 221 37.96 6.75 -29.58
N SER A 222 37.31 7.11 -28.46
CA SER A 222 38.00 7.52 -27.22
C SER A 222 38.07 6.43 -26.16
N GLY A 223 37.20 5.41 -26.23
CA GLY A 223 37.07 4.37 -25.21
C GLY A 223 36.34 4.81 -23.95
N GLU A 224 35.80 6.04 -23.91
CA GLU A 224 35.03 6.53 -22.78
C GLU A 224 33.73 5.75 -22.63
N CYS A 225 33.41 5.32 -21.41
CA CYS A 225 32.25 4.49 -21.14
C CYS A 225 30.95 5.30 -21.14
N ILE A 226 29.96 4.81 -21.89
CA ILE A 226 28.59 5.30 -21.94
C ILE A 226 27.77 4.42 -21.00
N CYS A 227 27.52 4.92 -19.80
CA CYS A 227 26.88 4.13 -18.75
C CYS A 227 25.42 3.80 -19.06
N ALA A 228 25.05 2.55 -18.82
CA ALA A 228 23.65 2.14 -18.76
C ALA A 228 22.93 2.92 -17.64
N PRO A 229 21.61 3.18 -17.77
CA PRO A 229 20.83 3.84 -16.73
C PRO A 229 20.97 3.14 -15.37
N GLY A 230 21.19 3.92 -14.31
CA GLY A 230 21.42 3.39 -12.96
C GLY A 230 22.87 3.26 -12.55
N PHE A 231 23.82 3.58 -13.45
CA PHE A 231 25.25 3.57 -13.16
C PHE A 231 25.93 4.89 -13.54
N MET A 232 27.06 5.17 -12.88
CA MET A 232 27.91 6.33 -13.12
C MET A 232 29.39 6.02 -12.93
N GLY A 233 30.22 7.00 -13.29
CA GLY A 233 31.67 6.97 -13.15
C GLY A 233 32.39 6.52 -14.43
N PRO A 234 33.72 6.65 -14.48
CA PRO A 234 34.50 6.48 -15.71
C PRO A 234 34.47 5.05 -16.28
N ARG A 235 34.14 4.05 -15.45
CA ARG A 235 33.98 2.64 -15.85
C ARG A 235 32.55 2.13 -15.65
N CYS A 236 31.60 3.00 -15.30
CA CYS A 236 30.22 2.63 -15.00
C CYS A 236 30.07 1.56 -13.90
N SER A 237 31.00 1.53 -12.94
CA SER A 237 31.04 0.55 -11.86
C SER A 237 30.21 0.96 -10.64
N VAL A 238 29.84 2.24 -10.54
CA VAL A 238 29.15 2.80 -9.36
C VAL A 238 27.66 2.89 -9.65
N SER A 239 26.83 2.23 -8.84
CA SER A 239 25.37 2.37 -8.90
C SER A 239 24.93 3.76 -8.45
N CYS A 240 23.80 4.25 -8.95
CA CYS A 240 23.29 5.56 -8.54
C CYS A 240 23.08 5.67 -7.03
N PRO A 241 23.45 6.81 -6.43
CA PRO A 241 23.17 7.07 -5.03
C PRO A 241 21.67 7.20 -4.80
N ALA A 242 21.23 6.92 -3.57
CA ALA A 242 19.82 7.00 -3.19
C ALA A 242 19.21 8.37 -3.57
N GLY A 243 18.06 8.34 -4.24
CA GLY A 243 17.35 9.53 -4.70
C GLY A 243 17.79 10.07 -6.07
N LYS A 244 18.70 9.38 -6.79
CA LYS A 244 19.05 9.71 -8.17
C LYS A 244 18.86 8.53 -9.11
N PHE A 245 18.62 8.83 -10.40
CA PHE A 245 18.39 7.81 -11.42
C PHE A 245 18.85 8.25 -12.82
N GLY A 246 18.81 7.32 -13.77
CA GLY A 246 19.12 7.55 -15.18
C GLY A 246 20.60 7.35 -15.52
N ALA A 247 20.97 7.63 -16.76
CA ALA A 247 22.37 7.57 -17.19
C ALA A 247 23.19 8.63 -16.44
N ASN A 248 24.33 8.20 -15.88
CA ASN A 248 25.20 9.02 -15.04
C ASN A 248 24.49 9.64 -13.82
N CYS A 249 23.36 9.08 -13.39
CA CYS A 249 22.58 9.54 -12.22
C CYS A 249 22.23 11.04 -12.29
N SER A 250 21.95 11.51 -13.51
CA SER A 250 21.70 12.92 -13.82
C SER A 250 20.34 13.41 -13.30
N SER A 251 19.39 12.50 -13.09
CA SER A 251 18.02 12.83 -12.66
C SER A 251 17.80 12.54 -11.18
N SER A 252 16.87 13.26 -10.55
CA SER A 252 16.52 13.11 -9.13
C SER A 252 15.12 12.53 -8.96
N CYS A 253 14.97 11.60 -8.03
CA CYS A 253 13.71 10.92 -7.76
C CYS A 253 12.71 11.83 -7.03
N LYS A 254 11.43 11.69 -7.35
CA LYS A 254 10.33 12.49 -6.77
C LYS A 254 9.43 11.70 -5.82
N CYS A 255 9.90 10.56 -5.32
CA CYS A 255 9.11 9.68 -4.47
C CYS A 255 8.81 10.32 -3.11
N GLN A 256 7.55 10.25 -2.69
CA GLN A 256 7.07 10.68 -1.38
C GLN A 256 7.12 9.52 -0.36
N ASN A 257 6.80 9.80 0.91
CA ASN A 257 6.66 8.79 1.97
C ASN A 257 7.89 7.89 2.21
N LYS A 258 9.10 8.42 1.94
CA LYS A 258 10.38 7.67 2.05
C LYS A 258 10.36 6.37 1.23
N ALA A 259 9.69 6.40 0.08
CA ALA A 259 9.75 5.35 -0.92
C ALA A 259 11.09 5.40 -1.66
N GLU A 260 11.65 4.24 -1.96
CA GLU A 260 12.87 4.10 -2.73
C GLU A 260 12.52 4.16 -4.22
N CYS A 261 13.39 4.76 -5.03
CA CYS A 261 13.24 4.76 -6.47
C CYS A 261 14.19 3.77 -7.13
N SER A 262 13.77 3.24 -8.26
CA SER A 262 14.62 2.52 -9.19
C SER A 262 15.75 3.45 -9.69
N PRO A 263 17.02 3.03 -9.58
CA PRO A 263 18.15 3.81 -10.07
C PRO A 263 18.18 3.89 -11.61
N ALA A 264 17.52 2.98 -12.33
CA ALA A 264 17.52 2.96 -13.79
C ALA A 264 16.60 4.03 -14.38
N ASP A 265 15.34 4.07 -13.94
CA ASP A 265 14.26 4.85 -14.58
C ASP A 265 13.55 5.82 -13.61
N GLY A 266 13.88 5.79 -12.32
CA GLY A 266 13.31 6.69 -11.32
C GLY A 266 11.92 6.30 -10.83
N SER A 267 11.40 5.14 -11.23
CA SER A 267 10.11 4.62 -10.77
C SER A 267 10.11 4.37 -9.26
N CYS A 268 9.04 4.74 -8.56
CA CYS A 268 8.95 4.66 -7.11
C CYS A 268 8.40 3.31 -6.64
N PHE A 269 9.11 2.65 -5.71
CA PHE A 269 8.65 1.45 -5.03
C PHE A 269 7.87 1.83 -3.77
N CYS A 270 6.53 1.85 -3.89
CA CYS A 270 5.67 2.27 -2.81
C CYS A 270 5.63 1.27 -1.65
N LYS A 271 5.71 1.79 -0.43
CA LYS A 271 5.49 1.01 0.80
C LYS A 271 4.00 0.65 0.92
N PRO A 272 3.65 -0.42 1.67
CA PRO A 272 2.26 -0.79 1.92
C PRO A 272 1.43 0.40 2.42
N GLY A 273 0.20 0.52 1.92
CA GLY A 273 -0.70 1.63 2.24
C GLY A 273 -0.58 2.87 1.36
N TRP A 274 0.36 2.89 0.41
CA TRP A 274 0.56 3.96 -0.56
C TRP A 274 0.61 3.42 -2.00
N HIS A 275 0.14 4.24 -2.95
CA HIS A 275 0.20 3.95 -4.38
C HIS A 275 0.33 5.25 -5.19
N GLY A 276 0.33 5.10 -6.52
CA GLY A 276 0.57 6.19 -7.47
C GLY A 276 2.04 6.26 -7.91
N VAL A 277 2.32 7.12 -8.89
CA VAL A 277 3.64 7.21 -9.52
C VAL A 277 4.73 7.74 -8.59
N ASP A 278 4.35 8.55 -7.61
CA ASP A 278 5.25 9.14 -6.60
C ASP A 278 4.99 8.61 -5.18
N CYS A 279 4.12 7.60 -5.03
CA CYS A 279 3.70 7.08 -3.73
C CYS A 279 3.06 8.12 -2.79
N GLY A 280 2.52 9.23 -3.33
CA GLY A 280 1.85 10.26 -2.55
C GLY A 280 0.40 9.94 -2.18
N ILE A 281 -0.22 8.95 -2.83
CA ILE A 281 -1.65 8.64 -2.69
C ILE A 281 -1.82 7.48 -1.70
N ARG A 282 -2.67 7.68 -0.69
CA ARG A 282 -2.99 6.65 0.30
C ARG A 282 -3.98 5.64 -0.31
N CYS A 283 -3.90 4.37 0.07
CA CYS A 283 -4.82 3.36 -0.48
C CYS A 283 -6.29 3.75 -0.28
N PRO A 284 -7.15 3.56 -1.29
CA PRO A 284 -8.56 3.85 -1.17
C PRO A 284 -9.24 2.92 -0.14
N SER A 285 -10.29 3.43 0.50
CA SER A 285 -11.07 2.70 1.49
C SER A 285 -11.48 1.33 0.97
N GLY A 286 -11.20 0.28 1.75
CA GLY A 286 -11.50 -1.10 1.36
C GLY A 286 -10.34 -1.85 0.68
N THR A 287 -9.19 -1.21 0.49
CA THR A 287 -7.97 -1.85 -0.04
C THR A 287 -6.75 -1.61 0.84
N TRP A 288 -5.77 -2.50 0.78
CA TRP A 288 -4.56 -2.44 1.58
C TRP A 288 -3.38 -3.17 0.91
N GLY A 289 -2.21 -3.08 1.53
CA GLY A 289 -0.99 -3.79 1.09
C GLY A 289 -0.20 -3.02 0.02
N LEU A 290 0.70 -3.73 -0.65
CA LEU A 290 1.60 -3.15 -1.65
C LEU A 290 0.80 -2.85 -2.94
N GLY A 291 0.83 -1.59 -3.38
CA GLY A 291 0.03 -1.13 -4.53
C GLY A 291 -1.48 -1.23 -4.33
N CYS A 292 -1.96 -1.36 -3.09
CA CYS A 292 -3.39 -1.49 -2.74
C CYS A 292 -4.10 -2.68 -3.42
N ASN A 293 -3.37 -3.76 -3.68
CA ASN A 293 -3.90 -4.91 -4.44
C ASN A 293 -4.71 -5.90 -3.57
N LEU A 294 -4.71 -5.73 -2.24
CA LEU A 294 -5.44 -6.60 -1.34
C LEU A 294 -6.75 -5.94 -0.91
N THR A 295 -7.84 -6.70 -0.89
CA THR A 295 -9.15 -6.20 -0.43
C THR A 295 -9.31 -6.41 1.07
N CYS A 296 -9.84 -5.40 1.75
CA CYS A 296 -10.19 -5.47 3.16
C CYS A 296 -11.45 -6.33 3.35
N ASN A 297 -11.40 -7.24 4.31
CA ASN A 297 -12.51 -8.15 4.60
C ASN A 297 -13.09 -7.87 6.00
N CYS A 298 -13.49 -6.62 6.23
CA CYS A 298 -14.09 -6.17 7.49
C CYS A 298 -15.62 -6.16 7.36
N ALA A 299 -16.31 -6.86 8.25
CA ALA A 299 -17.76 -6.89 8.29
C ALA A 299 -18.33 -5.74 9.14
N ASN A 300 -19.66 -5.54 9.05
CA ASN A 300 -20.44 -4.70 9.96
C ASN A 300 -19.93 -3.25 10.13
N GLY A 301 -19.49 -2.62 9.03
CA GLY A 301 -19.00 -1.25 9.04
C GLY A 301 -17.63 -1.07 9.69
N GLY A 302 -16.85 -2.15 9.86
CA GLY A 302 -15.47 -2.08 10.33
C GLY A 302 -14.56 -1.36 9.32
N ALA A 303 -13.75 -0.41 9.82
CA ALA A 303 -12.74 0.27 9.02
C ALA A 303 -11.47 -0.57 8.94
N CYS A 304 -10.78 -0.55 7.82
CA CYS A 304 -9.57 -1.35 7.59
C CYS A 304 -8.33 -0.46 7.52
N SER A 305 -7.24 -0.93 8.12
CA SER A 305 -5.93 -0.29 7.98
C SER A 305 -5.37 -0.51 6.57
N ALA A 306 -5.04 0.59 5.90
CA ALA A 306 -4.42 0.57 4.57
C ALA A 306 -3.02 -0.10 4.55
N LEU A 307 -2.35 -0.18 5.70
CA LEU A 307 -1.00 -0.72 5.84
C LEU A 307 -0.98 -2.26 5.87
N ASP A 308 -1.78 -2.85 6.75
CA ASP A 308 -1.71 -4.26 7.15
C ASP A 308 -3.06 -4.99 7.07
N GLY A 309 -4.13 -4.32 6.62
CA GLY A 309 -5.43 -4.94 6.40
C GLY A 309 -6.22 -5.22 7.67
N ARG A 310 -5.71 -4.81 8.84
CA ARG A 310 -6.36 -5.07 10.13
C ARG A 310 -7.66 -4.29 10.27
N CYS A 311 -8.72 -4.97 10.73
CA CYS A 311 -10.01 -4.35 10.94
C CYS A 311 -10.10 -3.67 12.31
N SER A 312 -10.58 -2.43 12.29
CA SER A 312 -11.04 -1.64 13.42
C SER A 312 -12.56 -1.68 13.45
N CYS A 313 -13.13 -2.38 14.43
CA CYS A 313 -14.57 -2.65 14.45
C CYS A 313 -15.40 -1.45 14.89
N ALA A 314 -16.57 -1.30 14.27
CA ALA A 314 -17.58 -0.36 14.72
C ALA A 314 -18.12 -0.75 16.11
N PRO A 315 -18.69 0.20 16.88
CA PRO A 315 -19.26 -0.08 18.20
C PRO A 315 -20.27 -1.23 18.17
N GLY A 316 -20.15 -2.15 19.13
CA GLY A 316 -21.02 -3.33 19.23
C GLY A 316 -20.53 -4.57 18.48
N TRP A 317 -19.36 -4.51 17.85
CA TRP A 317 -18.74 -5.61 17.12
C TRP A 317 -17.29 -5.86 17.57
N ARG A 318 -16.86 -7.12 17.48
CA ARG A 318 -15.51 -7.58 17.84
C ARG A 318 -15.05 -8.75 16.94
N GLY A 319 -13.81 -9.17 17.15
CA GLY A 319 -13.14 -10.20 16.35
C GLY A 319 -12.34 -9.61 15.19
N ASP A 320 -11.44 -10.39 14.62
CA ASP A 320 -10.43 -9.88 13.67
C ASP A 320 -11.01 -9.33 12.37
N ARG A 321 -12.26 -9.70 12.02
CA ARG A 321 -13.02 -9.19 10.88
C ARG A 321 -14.34 -8.54 11.28
N CYS A 322 -14.52 -8.21 12.56
CA CYS A 322 -15.74 -7.56 13.07
C CYS A 322 -17.03 -8.36 12.86
N GLN A 323 -16.92 -9.68 12.78
CA GLN A 323 -18.04 -10.59 12.54
C GLN A 323 -18.80 -10.97 13.82
N LEU A 324 -18.20 -10.80 14.99
CA LEU A 324 -18.80 -11.20 16.26
C LEU A 324 -19.49 -10.00 16.90
N ARG A 325 -20.73 -10.19 17.36
CA ARG A 325 -21.42 -9.19 18.19
C ARG A 325 -20.80 -9.16 19.60
N CYS A 326 -20.94 -8.03 20.29
CA CYS A 326 -20.61 -7.99 21.72
C CYS A 326 -21.40 -9.04 22.50
N GLN A 327 -20.75 -9.61 23.50
CA GLN A 327 -21.39 -10.55 24.42
C GLN A 327 -22.46 -9.81 25.22
N GLU A 328 -23.51 -10.53 25.61
CA GLU A 328 -24.57 -9.93 26.41
C GLU A 328 -24.02 -9.27 27.69
N GLY A 329 -24.52 -8.07 27.99
CA GLY A 329 -24.03 -7.25 29.09
C GLY A 329 -22.82 -6.37 28.74
N THR A 330 -22.31 -6.39 27.51
CA THR A 330 -21.24 -5.49 27.04
C THR A 330 -21.61 -4.73 25.76
N TYR A 331 -21.06 -3.53 25.59
CA TYR A 331 -21.33 -2.68 24.44
C TYR A 331 -20.16 -1.75 24.08
N GLY A 332 -20.35 -0.95 23.02
CA GLY A 332 -19.41 0.10 22.63
C GLY A 332 -18.23 -0.41 21.81
N LEU A 333 -17.18 0.40 21.68
CA LEU A 333 -16.00 0.06 20.89
C LEU A 333 -15.25 -1.11 21.55
N ASN A 334 -14.96 -2.17 20.80
CA ASN A 334 -14.33 -3.40 21.29
C ASN A 334 -15.07 -4.08 22.47
N CYS A 335 -16.36 -3.78 22.69
CA CYS A 335 -17.16 -4.35 23.78
C CYS A 335 -16.58 -4.10 25.18
N LYS A 336 -15.90 -2.96 25.37
CA LYS A 336 -15.23 -2.64 26.63
C LYS A 336 -16.21 -2.16 27.71
N GLU A 337 -17.30 -1.53 27.29
CA GLU A 337 -18.28 -0.96 28.22
C GLU A 337 -19.23 -2.05 28.71
N ARG A 338 -19.62 -1.97 29.99
CA ARG A 338 -20.58 -2.89 30.61
C ARG A 338 -21.93 -2.22 30.72
N CYS A 339 -22.98 -2.98 30.44
CA CYS A 339 -24.34 -2.49 30.56
C CYS A 339 -24.76 -2.34 32.01
N ASP A 340 -25.27 -1.16 32.34
CA ASP A 340 -25.80 -0.82 33.64
C ASP A 340 -27.32 -0.71 33.55
N CYS A 341 -27.99 -1.85 33.73
CA CYS A 341 -29.44 -1.96 33.61
C CYS A 341 -29.96 -2.78 34.79
N SER A 342 -31.01 -2.30 35.45
CA SER A 342 -31.65 -3.01 36.57
C SER A 342 -32.74 -3.98 36.08
N HIS A 343 -33.88 -3.45 35.63
CA HIS A 343 -35.03 -4.25 35.18
C HIS A 343 -35.09 -4.32 33.65
N ALA A 344 -34.09 -4.96 33.03
CA ALA A 344 -33.96 -5.00 31.58
C ALA A 344 -33.67 -6.41 31.05
N ALA A 345 -34.09 -6.68 29.82
CA ALA A 345 -33.72 -7.89 29.06
C ALA A 345 -32.31 -7.77 28.43
N GLY A 346 -31.43 -6.97 29.04
CA GLY A 346 -30.14 -6.57 28.48
C GLY A 346 -30.15 -5.18 27.82
N CYS A 347 -29.11 -4.91 27.05
CA CYS A 347 -28.80 -3.61 26.48
C CYS A 347 -28.50 -3.72 24.98
N HIS A 348 -28.62 -2.61 24.28
CA HIS A 348 -28.24 -2.54 22.87
C HIS A 348 -26.72 -2.62 22.72
N HIS A 349 -26.22 -3.61 21.98
CA HIS A 349 -24.79 -3.92 21.89
C HIS A 349 -23.92 -2.77 21.34
N SER A 350 -24.45 -1.86 20.53
CA SER A 350 -23.66 -0.72 20.02
C SER A 350 -23.70 0.52 20.91
N THR A 351 -24.82 0.77 21.59
CA THR A 351 -25.07 2.06 22.29
C THR A 351 -25.17 1.92 23.80
N GLY A 352 -25.36 0.70 24.32
CA GLY A 352 -25.54 0.43 25.75
C GLY A 352 -26.94 0.73 26.26
N HIS A 353 -27.85 1.21 25.41
CA HIS A 353 -29.20 1.57 25.83
C HIS A 353 -29.97 0.35 26.34
N CYS A 354 -30.48 0.44 27.57
CA CYS A 354 -31.18 -0.67 28.21
C CYS A 354 -32.53 -0.95 27.53
N ARG A 355 -32.86 -2.24 27.39
CA ARG A 355 -34.16 -2.69 26.89
C ARG A 355 -35.03 -3.02 28.08
N CYS A 356 -35.73 -2.03 28.62
CA CYS A 356 -36.50 -2.20 29.84
C CYS A 356 -37.62 -3.23 29.67
N LEU A 357 -37.81 -4.02 30.73
CA LEU A 357 -38.93 -4.95 30.87
C LEU A 357 -40.24 -4.16 31.02
N ALA A 358 -41.37 -4.85 30.89
CA ALA A 358 -42.68 -4.23 31.05
C ALA A 358 -42.85 -3.61 32.46
N GLY A 359 -43.42 -2.41 32.53
CA GLY A 359 -43.56 -1.66 33.78
C GLY A 359 -42.40 -0.75 34.14
N TRP A 360 -41.28 -0.81 33.40
CA TRP A 360 -40.05 -0.06 33.68
C TRP A 360 -39.63 0.85 32.52
N THR A 361 -39.05 1.99 32.87
CA THR A 361 -38.50 3.00 31.96
C THR A 361 -37.29 3.71 32.60
N GLY A 362 -36.74 4.69 31.90
CA GLY A 362 -35.49 5.35 32.25
C GLY A 362 -34.29 4.70 31.57
N ILE A 363 -33.16 5.43 31.55
CA ILE A 363 -31.95 5.00 30.84
C ILE A 363 -31.32 3.72 31.43
N HIS A 364 -31.57 3.44 32.71
CA HIS A 364 -31.10 2.26 33.45
C HIS A 364 -32.22 1.29 33.84
N CYS A 365 -33.47 1.53 33.40
CA CYS A 365 -34.65 0.76 33.77
C CYS A 365 -34.88 0.68 35.29
N ASP A 366 -34.66 1.79 35.96
CA ASP A 366 -34.77 2.00 37.41
C ASP A 366 -36.07 2.71 37.81
N SER A 367 -36.81 3.25 36.84
CA SER A 367 -38.06 3.99 37.07
C SER A 367 -39.29 3.20 36.64
N VAL A 368 -40.37 3.28 37.40
CA VAL A 368 -41.67 2.67 37.06
C VAL A 368 -42.43 3.56 36.07
N CYS A 369 -43.32 2.99 35.24
CA CYS A 369 -44.15 3.76 34.32
C CYS A 369 -44.97 4.85 35.02
N THR A 370 -45.00 6.03 34.42
CA THR A 370 -45.92 7.11 34.80
C THR A 370 -47.36 6.73 34.47
N GLU A 371 -48.32 7.28 35.21
CA GLU A 371 -49.75 7.04 34.96
C GLU A 371 -50.13 7.26 33.49
N GLY A 372 -50.96 6.36 32.96
CA GLY A 372 -51.45 6.41 31.59
C GLY A 372 -50.54 5.75 30.55
N ARG A 373 -49.43 5.11 30.96
CA ARG A 373 -48.56 4.33 30.07
C ARG A 373 -48.17 2.99 30.68
N TRP A 374 -47.90 2.00 29.85
CA TRP A 374 -47.55 0.64 30.26
C TRP A 374 -46.67 -0.07 29.23
N GLY A 375 -46.23 -1.29 29.55
CA GLY A 375 -45.42 -2.15 28.67
C GLY A 375 -43.92 -1.80 28.72
N PRO A 376 -43.11 -2.40 27.83
CA PRO A 376 -41.65 -2.20 27.84
C PRO A 376 -41.30 -0.76 27.47
N ASN A 377 -40.39 -0.15 28.24
CA ASN A 377 -40.06 1.27 28.19
C ASN A 377 -41.28 2.22 28.36
N CYS A 378 -42.42 1.73 28.86
CA CYS A 378 -43.68 2.48 28.98
C CYS A 378 -44.14 3.11 27.65
N SER A 379 -43.86 2.42 26.55
CA SER A 379 -44.11 2.92 25.20
C SER A 379 -45.58 2.86 24.78
N LEU A 380 -46.40 2.04 25.46
CA LEU A 380 -47.80 1.83 25.13
C LEU A 380 -48.70 2.77 25.95
N PRO A 381 -49.64 3.49 25.32
CA PRO A 381 -50.62 4.29 26.06
C PRO A 381 -51.70 3.39 26.69
N CYS A 382 -52.16 3.77 27.87
CA CYS A 382 -53.30 3.12 28.50
C CYS A 382 -54.61 3.53 27.81
N SER A 383 -55.44 2.53 27.51
CA SER A 383 -56.72 2.73 26.82
C SER A 383 -57.91 2.76 27.79
N CYS A 384 -57.65 2.94 29.08
CA CYS A 384 -58.66 2.97 30.12
C CYS A 384 -59.48 4.27 30.05
N MET A 385 -60.80 4.14 30.13
CA MET A 385 -61.74 5.26 30.02
C MET A 385 -62.33 5.62 31.39
N ASN A 386 -63.02 6.76 31.47
CA ASN A 386 -63.78 7.18 32.66
C ASN A 386 -62.93 7.32 33.95
N GLY A 387 -61.71 7.85 33.83
CA GLY A 387 -60.83 8.11 34.99
C GLY A 387 -60.22 6.86 35.62
N ALA A 388 -60.21 5.75 34.89
CA ALA A 388 -59.58 4.49 35.31
C ALA A 388 -58.05 4.54 35.14
N SER A 389 -57.33 3.92 36.07
CA SER A 389 -55.87 3.71 35.99
C SER A 389 -55.56 2.36 35.33
N CYS A 390 -54.31 2.14 34.95
CA CYS A 390 -53.83 0.90 34.34
C CYS A 390 -52.61 0.35 35.07
N SER A 391 -52.45 -0.98 35.09
CA SER A 391 -51.22 -1.62 35.57
C SER A 391 -50.03 -1.26 34.67
N PRO A 392 -48.87 -0.88 35.25
CA PRO A 392 -47.66 -0.53 34.49
C PRO A 392 -47.12 -1.65 33.61
N ASP A 393 -47.27 -2.90 34.05
CA ASP A 393 -46.69 -4.11 33.47
C ASP A 393 -47.61 -4.79 32.45
N GLU A 394 -48.91 -4.93 32.75
CA GLU A 394 -49.88 -5.63 31.89
C GLU A 394 -50.83 -4.69 31.14
N GLY A 395 -50.93 -3.42 31.55
CA GLY A 395 -51.88 -2.46 30.97
C GLY A 395 -53.34 -2.70 31.35
N THR A 396 -53.60 -3.63 32.27
CA THR A 396 -54.94 -3.98 32.74
C THR A 396 -55.57 -2.80 33.48
N CYS A 397 -56.80 -2.42 33.11
CA CYS A 397 -57.48 -1.27 33.71
C CYS A 397 -58.12 -1.58 35.06
N GLU A 398 -57.86 -0.72 36.05
CA GLU A 398 -58.60 -0.67 37.30
C GLU A 398 -59.71 0.39 37.19
N CYS A 399 -60.95 -0.06 37.09
CA CYS A 399 -62.09 0.82 36.82
C CYS A 399 -62.50 1.64 38.04
N ALA A 400 -62.71 2.93 37.83
CA ALA A 400 -63.36 3.80 38.81
C ALA A 400 -64.77 3.26 39.19
N PRO A 401 -65.29 3.60 40.38
CA PRO A 401 -66.61 3.14 40.83
C PRO A 401 -67.73 3.43 39.83
N GLY A 402 -68.58 2.43 39.60
CA GLY A 402 -69.71 2.52 38.68
C GLY A 402 -69.41 2.18 37.21
N PHE A 403 -68.18 1.76 36.90
CA PHE A 403 -67.74 1.34 35.57
C PHE A 403 -67.15 -0.08 35.58
N ARG A 404 -67.21 -0.76 34.44
CA ARG A 404 -66.75 -2.14 34.23
C ARG A 404 -66.31 -2.40 32.79
N GLY A 405 -65.76 -3.59 32.57
CA GLY A 405 -65.21 -4.02 31.29
C GLY A 405 -63.69 -3.83 31.23
N THR A 406 -63.05 -4.38 30.21
CA THR A 406 -61.58 -4.42 30.09
C THR A 406 -60.94 -3.04 29.97
N ASN A 407 -61.66 -2.06 29.43
CA ASN A 407 -61.23 -0.66 29.30
C ASN A 407 -62.12 0.33 30.10
N CYS A 408 -62.96 -0.18 31.00
CA CYS A 408 -63.84 0.64 31.85
C CYS A 408 -64.84 1.53 31.09
N GLN A 409 -65.15 1.21 29.83
CA GLN A 409 -66.08 2.00 29.01
C GLN A 409 -67.55 1.80 29.39
N ARG A 410 -67.91 0.66 30.01
CA ARG A 410 -69.30 0.31 30.29
C ARG A 410 -69.64 0.70 31.73
N ILE A 411 -70.84 1.24 31.95
CA ILE A 411 -71.39 1.40 33.30
C ILE A 411 -71.72 0.04 33.93
N CYS A 412 -71.86 0.00 35.25
CA CYS A 412 -72.35 -1.19 35.95
C CYS A 412 -73.68 -1.69 35.37
N SER A 413 -73.84 -3.02 35.34
CA SER A 413 -75.09 -3.62 34.88
C SER A 413 -76.25 -3.15 35.77
N PRO A 414 -77.48 -3.02 35.21
CA PRO A 414 -78.68 -2.71 35.97
C PRO A 414 -78.76 -3.51 37.27
N GLY A 415 -78.97 -2.83 38.40
CA GLY A 415 -79.05 -3.47 39.71
C GLY A 415 -77.72 -3.57 40.47
N TYR A 416 -76.62 -3.03 39.94
CA TYR A 416 -75.31 -3.01 40.60
C TYR A 416 -74.64 -1.63 40.55
N PHE A 417 -73.88 -1.29 41.59
CA PHE A 417 -73.17 -0.02 41.68
C PHE A 417 -71.84 -0.13 42.46
N GLY A 418 -71.08 0.97 42.54
CA GLY A 418 -69.84 1.04 43.34
C GLY A 418 -68.60 0.46 42.65
N HIS A 419 -67.50 0.31 43.41
CA HIS A 419 -66.24 -0.20 42.88
C HIS A 419 -66.37 -1.66 42.43
N ARG A 420 -65.87 -1.95 41.21
CA ARG A 420 -66.02 -3.26 40.53
C ARG A 420 -67.47 -3.75 40.40
N CYS A 421 -68.47 -2.86 40.50
CA CYS A 421 -69.90 -3.20 40.49
C CYS A 421 -70.28 -4.29 41.50
N SER A 422 -69.61 -4.30 42.65
CA SER A 422 -69.77 -5.34 43.67
C SER A 422 -71.00 -5.16 44.56
N GLN A 423 -71.58 -3.96 44.61
CA GLN A 423 -72.72 -3.65 45.46
C GLN A 423 -74.02 -3.76 44.67
N THR A 424 -75.06 -4.34 45.28
CA THR A 424 -76.39 -4.47 44.67
C THR A 424 -77.25 -3.24 44.97
N CYS A 425 -77.93 -2.72 43.95
CA CYS A 425 -78.86 -1.61 44.08
C CYS A 425 -79.97 -1.92 45.09
N PRO A 426 -80.37 -0.94 45.91
CA PRO A 426 -81.59 -1.05 46.68
C PRO A 426 -82.82 -1.07 45.75
N GLN A 427 -83.94 -1.57 46.26
CA GLN A 427 -85.21 -1.67 45.51
C GLN A 427 -85.86 -0.28 45.40
N CYS A 428 -85.64 0.38 44.27
CA CYS A 428 -86.28 1.66 43.94
C CYS A 428 -87.72 1.40 43.47
N VAL A 429 -88.72 1.88 44.22
CA VAL A 429 -90.13 1.53 43.97
C VAL A 429 -90.73 2.37 42.83
N HIS A 430 -90.80 3.70 43.02
CA HIS A 430 -91.32 4.64 42.02
C HIS A 430 -90.18 5.43 41.38
N SER A 431 -89.36 4.76 40.57
CA SER A 431 -88.18 5.35 39.90
C SER A 431 -88.18 5.14 38.40
N ASN A 432 -87.40 5.95 37.69
CA ASN A 432 -87.25 5.87 36.23
C ASN A 432 -86.31 4.72 35.77
N GLY A 433 -85.81 3.92 36.71
CA GLY A 433 -84.84 2.86 36.49
C GLY A 433 -84.25 2.34 37.81
N PRO A 434 -83.30 1.40 37.75
CA PRO A 434 -82.54 0.95 38.91
C PRO A 434 -81.68 2.10 39.47
N CYS A 435 -81.02 1.86 40.60
CA CYS A 435 -80.19 2.86 41.25
C CYS A 435 -79.03 3.36 40.38
N HIS A 436 -78.53 4.56 40.68
CA HIS A 436 -77.42 5.20 39.97
C HIS A 436 -76.15 4.36 40.05
N HIS A 437 -75.57 4.02 38.90
CA HIS A 437 -74.45 3.07 38.78
C HIS A 437 -73.19 3.44 39.59
N ILE A 438 -72.92 4.72 39.87
CA ILE A 438 -71.80 5.15 40.73
C ILE A 438 -72.15 5.10 42.23
N MET A 439 -73.19 5.83 42.65
CA MET A 439 -73.47 6.12 44.06
C MET A 439 -74.56 5.24 44.70
N GLY A 440 -75.31 4.47 43.91
CA GLY A 440 -76.37 3.60 44.43
C GLY A 440 -77.71 4.29 44.73
N GLN A 441 -77.88 5.54 44.33
CA GLN A 441 -79.06 6.36 44.64
C GLN A 441 -80.21 6.17 43.64
N CYS A 442 -81.45 6.08 44.10
CA CYS A 442 -82.62 5.99 43.23
C CYS A 442 -83.01 7.34 42.61
N ASP A 443 -83.37 7.35 41.33
CA ASP A 443 -83.93 8.54 40.65
C ASP A 443 -85.46 8.50 40.66
N CYS A 444 -86.07 9.23 41.60
CA CYS A 444 -87.51 9.17 41.86
C CYS A 444 -88.34 9.84 40.75
N LEU A 445 -89.46 9.20 40.41
CA LEU A 445 -90.47 9.79 39.54
C LEU A 445 -91.11 11.04 40.19
N PRO A 446 -91.63 12.00 39.39
CA PRO A 446 -92.35 13.15 39.93
C PRO A 446 -93.48 12.74 40.88
N GLY A 447 -93.62 13.43 42.00
CA GLY A 447 -94.59 13.09 43.06
C GLY A 447 -94.07 12.11 44.12
N PHE A 448 -92.84 11.59 43.96
CA PHE A 448 -92.21 10.69 44.92
C PHE A 448 -90.84 11.19 45.41
N ARG A 449 -90.50 10.86 46.66
CA ARG A 449 -89.26 11.19 47.37
C ARG A 449 -88.80 10.00 48.23
N GLY A 450 -87.64 10.15 48.89
CA GLY A 450 -87.01 9.16 49.74
C GLY A 450 -85.79 8.54 49.05
N THR A 451 -84.97 7.81 49.79
CA THR A 451 -83.81 7.09 49.21
C THR A 451 -84.24 5.92 48.32
N LEU A 452 -85.45 5.39 48.53
CA LEU A 452 -86.05 4.28 47.78
C LEU A 452 -87.24 4.70 46.89
N CYS A 453 -87.55 6.00 46.85
CA CYS A 453 -88.70 6.54 46.10
C CYS A 453 -90.04 5.89 46.48
N ASN A 454 -90.23 5.60 47.76
CA ASN A 454 -91.45 4.99 48.32
C ASN A 454 -92.32 6.01 49.07
N GLU A 455 -91.88 7.25 49.23
CA GLU A 455 -92.62 8.30 49.91
C GLU A 455 -93.31 9.20 48.87
N VAL A 456 -94.60 9.46 49.02
CA VAL A 456 -95.33 10.46 48.21
C VAL A 456 -94.94 11.86 48.69
N CYS A 457 -94.96 12.84 47.78
CA CYS A 457 -94.68 14.23 48.16
C CYS A 457 -95.59 14.71 49.31
N PRO A 458 -95.01 15.44 50.29
CA PRO A 458 -95.79 15.99 51.38
C PRO A 458 -96.83 16.99 50.85
N GLY A 459 -97.95 17.11 51.55
CA GLY A 459 -99.09 17.93 51.14
C GLY A 459 -98.68 19.35 50.72
N GLY A 460 -99.19 19.79 49.58
CA GLY A 460 -98.87 21.10 49.01
C GLY A 460 -97.54 21.18 48.26
N ARG A 461 -96.87 20.05 47.97
CA ARG A 461 -95.68 20.00 47.10
C ARG A 461 -95.85 19.02 45.95
N PHE A 462 -95.18 19.28 44.84
CA PHE A 462 -95.27 18.45 43.63
C PHE A 462 -93.97 18.43 42.80
N GLY A 463 -93.97 17.57 41.79
CA GLY A 463 -92.88 17.45 40.81
C GLY A 463 -91.72 16.58 41.29
N LYS A 464 -90.60 16.62 40.56
CA LYS A 464 -89.41 15.80 40.87
C LYS A 464 -88.79 16.26 42.19
N HIS A 465 -88.52 15.31 43.09
CA HIS A 465 -88.04 15.55 44.46
C HIS A 465 -88.91 16.50 45.31
N CYS A 466 -90.18 16.70 44.93
CA CYS A 466 -91.11 17.62 45.61
C CYS A 466 -90.58 19.06 45.68
N ALA A 467 -89.83 19.48 44.66
CA ALA A 467 -89.16 20.77 44.63
C ALA A 467 -90.15 21.95 44.60
N TRP A 468 -91.33 21.74 44.02
CA TRP A 468 -92.31 22.80 43.78
C TRP A 468 -93.45 22.77 44.80
N SER A 469 -94.01 23.94 45.10
CA SER A 469 -95.15 24.09 46.02
C SER A 469 -96.43 24.40 45.23
N CYS A 470 -97.55 23.85 45.66
CA CYS A 470 -98.86 24.08 45.05
C CYS A 470 -99.53 25.32 45.64
N SER A 471 -100.33 26.00 44.83
CA SER A 471 -101.07 27.20 45.23
C SER A 471 -102.56 26.96 45.43
N CYS A 472 -102.97 25.73 45.78
CA CYS A 472 -104.38 25.39 45.95
C CYS A 472 -104.97 26.13 47.16
N THR A 473 -106.06 26.85 46.94
CA THR A 473 -106.80 27.61 47.96
C THR A 473 -108.11 26.89 48.32
N ASN A 474 -108.85 27.39 49.31
CA ASN A 474 -110.18 26.88 49.72
C ASN A 474 -110.25 25.36 49.94
N ASN A 475 -109.25 24.80 50.63
CA ASN A 475 -109.16 23.37 50.97
C ASN A 475 -109.08 22.43 49.74
N GLY A 476 -108.62 22.93 48.59
CA GLY A 476 -108.32 22.12 47.41
C GLY A 476 -107.12 21.19 47.65
N THR A 477 -107.20 19.96 47.15
CA THR A 477 -106.11 18.97 47.27
C THR A 477 -105.16 19.07 46.09
N CYS A 478 -103.85 19.16 46.37
CA CYS A 478 -102.83 19.21 45.33
C CYS A 478 -102.45 17.82 44.83
N ASN A 479 -102.40 17.66 43.50
CA ASN A 479 -101.81 16.50 42.86
C ASN A 479 -100.27 16.53 43.01
N PRO A 480 -99.66 15.52 43.67
CA PRO A 480 -98.23 15.50 43.93
C PRO A 480 -97.38 15.35 42.66
N ILE A 481 -97.93 14.89 41.54
CA ILE A 481 -97.16 14.65 40.31
C ILE A 481 -96.97 15.95 39.52
N ASP A 482 -98.06 16.66 39.23
CA ASP A 482 -98.09 17.80 38.29
C ASP A 482 -98.51 19.13 38.94
N GLY A 483 -98.90 19.12 40.21
CA GLY A 483 -99.26 20.33 40.95
C GLY A 483 -100.67 20.84 40.70
N SER A 484 -101.49 20.10 39.93
CA SER A 484 -102.88 20.46 39.67
C SER A 484 -103.73 20.43 40.94
N CYS A 485 -104.64 21.38 41.09
CA CYS A 485 -105.53 21.46 42.25
C CYS A 485 -106.87 20.81 41.92
N GLN A 486 -107.30 19.85 42.75
CA GLN A 486 -108.66 19.35 42.74
C GLN A 486 -109.47 20.16 43.75
N CYS A 487 -110.45 20.93 43.25
CA CYS A 487 -111.19 21.86 44.09
C CYS A 487 -112.25 21.16 44.93
N TYR A 488 -112.37 21.62 46.18
CA TYR A 488 -113.46 21.22 47.06
C TYR A 488 -114.81 21.63 46.45
N PRO A 489 -115.91 20.91 46.69
CA PRO A 489 -117.22 21.27 46.13
C PRO A 489 -117.57 22.74 46.35
N GLY A 490 -118.15 23.38 45.33
CA GLY A 490 -118.45 24.82 45.35
C GLY A 490 -117.38 25.72 44.73
N TRP A 491 -116.20 25.18 44.39
CA TRP A 491 -115.07 25.94 43.84
C TRP A 491 -114.57 25.37 42.50
N ILE A 492 -114.06 26.25 41.64
CA ILE A 492 -113.48 25.99 40.32
C ILE A 492 -112.25 26.88 40.08
N GLY A 493 -111.52 26.63 38.99
CA GLY A 493 -110.29 27.34 38.62
C GLY A 493 -109.05 26.50 38.94
N SER A 494 -107.91 26.89 38.36
CA SER A 494 -106.65 26.13 38.50
C SER A 494 -106.07 26.14 39.91
N ASP A 495 -106.50 27.08 40.77
CA ASP A 495 -106.09 27.25 42.16
C ASP A 495 -107.26 27.18 43.15
N CYS A 496 -108.47 26.85 42.69
CA CYS A 496 -109.69 26.76 43.48
C CYS A 496 -110.13 28.06 44.16
N SER A 497 -109.69 29.20 43.64
CA SER A 497 -110.05 30.53 44.17
C SER A 497 -111.43 31.01 43.75
N GLN A 498 -112.02 30.42 42.70
CA GLN A 498 -113.28 30.91 42.12
C GLN A 498 -114.47 30.08 42.57
N PRO A 499 -115.60 30.71 42.96
CA PRO A 499 -116.83 29.97 43.27
C PRO A 499 -117.47 29.41 41.98
N CYS A 500 -118.30 28.36 42.10
CA CYS A 500 -119.01 27.79 40.96
C CYS A 500 -119.85 28.83 40.22
N PRO A 501 -119.86 28.81 38.86
CA PRO A 501 -120.78 29.62 38.09
C PRO A 501 -122.24 29.23 38.39
N PRO A 502 -123.19 30.17 38.27
CA PRO A 502 -124.60 29.91 38.54
C PRO A 502 -125.11 28.73 37.70
N GLY A 503 -125.83 27.81 38.34
CA GLY A 503 -126.34 26.61 37.68
C GLY A 503 -125.38 25.42 37.66
N HIS A 504 -124.24 25.49 38.36
CA HIS A 504 -123.30 24.37 38.52
C HIS A 504 -122.94 24.10 39.99
N TRP A 505 -122.61 22.85 40.30
CA TRP A 505 -122.28 22.42 41.67
C TRP A 505 -121.31 21.23 41.70
N GLY A 506 -120.83 20.87 42.90
CA GLY A 506 -119.92 19.74 43.12
C GLY A 506 -118.44 20.11 42.99
N PRO A 507 -117.52 19.13 43.11
CA PRO A 507 -116.08 19.38 42.99
C PRO A 507 -115.73 19.83 41.58
N ASN A 508 -114.96 20.91 41.44
CA ASN A 508 -114.68 21.58 40.17
C ASN A 508 -115.95 22.00 39.39
N CYS A 509 -117.12 22.09 40.04
CA CYS A 509 -118.40 22.50 39.46
C CYS A 509 -118.83 21.69 38.23
N ILE A 510 -118.46 20.41 38.18
CA ILE A 510 -118.71 19.54 37.03
C ILE A 510 -120.18 19.14 36.87
N HIS A 511 -121.01 19.30 37.91
CA HIS A 511 -122.42 18.95 37.84
C HIS A 511 -123.29 20.17 37.54
N THR A 512 -124.30 19.99 36.70
CA THR A 512 -125.28 21.04 36.38
C THR A 512 -126.47 20.95 37.33
N CYS A 513 -126.97 22.09 37.77
CA CYS A 513 -128.12 22.20 38.63
C CYS A 513 -129.41 21.94 37.86
N ASN A 514 -130.28 21.10 38.43
CA ASN A 514 -131.56 20.73 37.83
C ASN A 514 -132.74 21.40 38.55
N CYS A 515 -132.64 22.71 38.79
CA CYS A 515 -133.69 23.48 39.47
C CYS A 515 -134.56 24.22 38.45
N HIS A 516 -135.88 24.16 38.61
CA HIS A 516 -136.83 24.79 37.70
C HIS A 516 -137.49 26.03 38.30
N ASN A 517 -138.23 26.79 37.48
CA ASN A 517 -139.05 27.94 37.90
C ASN A 517 -138.28 29.07 38.61
N GLY A 518 -137.06 29.37 38.14
CA GLY A 518 -136.22 30.45 38.68
C GLY A 518 -135.57 30.15 40.03
N ALA A 519 -135.60 28.89 40.48
CA ALA A 519 -134.96 28.45 41.72
C ALA A 519 -133.42 28.45 41.62
N HIS A 520 -132.74 28.73 42.74
CA HIS A 520 -131.28 28.78 42.82
C HIS A 520 -130.73 27.52 43.48
N CYS A 521 -129.70 26.90 42.90
CA CYS A 521 -129.04 25.73 43.49
C CYS A 521 -127.86 26.12 44.39
N SER A 522 -127.60 25.31 45.41
CA SER A 522 -126.36 25.37 46.19
C SER A 522 -125.17 24.89 45.34
N ALA A 523 -124.10 25.68 45.31
CA ALA A 523 -122.87 25.35 44.59
C ALA A 523 -122.12 24.14 45.20
N TYR A 524 -122.38 23.80 46.46
CA TYR A 524 -121.65 22.76 47.19
C TYR A 524 -122.22 21.36 46.92
N ASP A 525 -123.55 21.22 47.00
CA ASP A 525 -124.26 19.94 46.99
C ASP A 525 -125.46 19.90 46.01
N GLY A 526 -125.71 21.00 45.28
CA GLY A 526 -126.72 21.04 44.23
C GLY A 526 -128.16 21.20 44.69
N GLU A 527 -128.40 21.39 45.99
CA GLU A 527 -129.74 21.50 46.55
C GLU A 527 -130.49 22.74 46.02
N CYS A 528 -131.73 22.57 45.56
CA CYS A 528 -132.54 23.64 44.98
C CYS A 528 -133.30 24.42 46.05
N LYS A 529 -133.06 25.73 46.11
CA LYS A 529 -133.85 26.66 46.92
C LYS A 529 -134.96 27.29 46.08
N CYS A 530 -136.20 26.88 46.36
CA CYS A 530 -137.36 27.25 45.55
C CYS A 530 -137.82 28.71 45.74
N SER A 531 -138.25 29.31 44.63
CA SER A 531 -138.91 30.62 44.57
C SER A 531 -140.25 30.60 45.32
N ALA A 532 -140.72 31.75 45.82
CA ALA A 532 -141.97 31.83 46.58
C ALA A 532 -143.16 31.23 45.80
N GLY A 533 -143.85 30.26 46.41
CA GLY A 533 -144.96 29.52 45.81
C GLY A 533 -144.55 28.27 45.02
N TRP A 534 -143.32 27.77 45.17
CA TRP A 534 -142.88 26.48 44.65
C TRP A 534 -142.19 25.64 45.74
N THR A 535 -142.34 24.33 45.72
CA THR A 535 -141.77 23.37 46.67
C THR A 535 -141.27 22.09 45.96
N GLY A 536 -140.66 21.19 46.71
CA GLY A 536 -140.09 19.93 46.21
C GLY A 536 -138.63 20.03 45.75
N LEU A 537 -137.97 18.88 45.59
CA LEU A 537 -136.52 18.76 45.41
C LEU A 537 -135.93 19.49 44.19
N PHE A 538 -136.75 19.69 43.14
CA PHE A 538 -136.38 20.39 41.90
C PHE A 538 -137.24 21.66 41.65
N CYS A 539 -138.05 22.07 42.62
CA CYS A 539 -138.92 23.25 42.57
C CYS A 539 -139.95 23.26 41.43
N THR A 540 -140.51 22.09 41.13
CA THR A 540 -141.54 21.88 40.09
C THR A 540 -142.95 21.77 40.64
N GLN A 541 -143.14 21.72 41.96
CA GLN A 541 -144.45 21.58 42.61
C GLN A 541 -144.92 22.94 43.13
N ARG A 542 -146.19 23.30 42.91
CA ARG A 542 -146.73 24.63 43.22
C ARG A 542 -147.58 24.63 44.48
#